data_AF-A0AA40BN82-F1
#
_entry.id   AF-A0AA40BN82-F1
#
_cell.length_a   1.000
_cell.length_b   1.000
_cell.length_c   1.000
_cell.angle_alpha   90.00
_cell.angle_beta   90.00
_cell.angle_gamma   90.00
#
_symmetry.space_group_name_H-M   'P 1'
#
loop_
_entity.id
_entity.type
_entity.pdbx_description
1 polymer ?
#
loop_
_entity_poly.entity_id
_entity_poly.type
_entity_poly.pdbx_seq_one_letter_code
_entity_poly.pdbx_strand_id
1 'polypeptide(L)'
;MIFNKFCAARPHYLLLTQNGHRRQHESLDVGDFRTLWGVLAVLNKDWEAKKPGARRYLGTFNCGIDSGCSRLHKHMQVFAAPEEVDLGLWPDSVSKHRDRKRIPFKYYQHDIDGQLNEASREQTAWTKYLEFTCNTHRALTDAGHVPNGPSGTDLTTIVPHNVILSREWLVVIPRTKAGINGADANAAGYLGMVWVSEEERVKKWTDQGPAELLTRLGLPNDR
;
A
#
# COMPACT_ATOMS: atom_id res chain seq x y z
N MET A 1 8.69 -14.94 -7.64
CA MET A 1 8.93 -14.25 -6.35
C MET A 1 10.42 -14.26 -6.07
N ILE A 2 11.01 -13.12 -5.67
CA ILE A 2 12.43 -13.01 -5.32
C ILE A 2 12.60 -12.29 -3.99
N PHE A 3 13.75 -12.42 -3.34
CA PHE A 3 14.08 -11.63 -2.14
C PHE A 3 14.43 -10.18 -2.51
N ASN A 4 13.99 -9.24 -1.68
CA ASN A 4 14.46 -7.87 -1.74
C ASN A 4 15.88 -7.79 -1.17
N LYS A 5 16.84 -7.39 -2.01
CA LYS A 5 18.26 -7.25 -1.65
C LYS A 5 18.51 -6.22 -0.54
N PHE A 6 17.68 -5.18 -0.46
CA PHE A 6 17.81 -4.05 0.48
C PHE A 6 16.56 -3.93 1.35
N CYS A 7 16.30 -4.98 2.13
CA CYS A 7 15.09 -5.07 2.95
C CYS A 7 15.25 -4.42 4.34
N ALA A 8 14.31 -3.54 4.69
CA ALA A 8 14.18 -3.00 6.04
C ALA A 8 13.47 -3.97 7.00
N ALA A 9 12.41 -4.64 6.53
CA ALA A 9 11.74 -5.74 7.24
C ALA A 9 12.18 -7.09 6.65
N ARG A 10 12.42 -8.10 7.49
CA ARG A 10 12.82 -9.44 7.03
C ARG A 10 11.80 -10.52 7.44
N PRO A 11 11.38 -11.42 6.52
CA PRO A 11 11.72 -11.41 5.10
C PRO A 11 10.87 -10.36 4.34
N HIS A 12 11.39 -9.93 3.18
CA HIS A 12 10.72 -9.04 2.24
C HIS A 12 10.96 -9.55 0.83
N TYR A 13 9.86 -9.79 0.12
CA TYR A 13 9.79 -10.37 -1.20
C TYR A 13 9.30 -9.36 -2.24
N LEU A 14 9.73 -9.56 -3.48
CA LEU A 14 9.21 -8.89 -4.67
C LEU A 14 8.48 -9.92 -5.55
N LEU A 15 7.28 -9.58 -5.97
CA LEU A 15 6.48 -10.30 -6.97
C LEU A 15 6.50 -9.48 -8.26
N LEU A 16 7.32 -9.88 -9.23
CA LEU A 16 7.49 -9.16 -10.49
C LEU A 16 6.72 -9.86 -11.60
N THR A 17 6.20 -9.08 -12.55
CA THR A 17 5.69 -9.65 -13.80
C THR A 17 6.84 -10.25 -14.61
N GLN A 18 6.62 -11.41 -15.24
CA GLN A 18 7.60 -12.00 -16.14
C GLN A 18 7.81 -11.15 -17.40
N ASN A 19 6.74 -10.52 -17.88
CA ASN A 19 6.82 -9.53 -18.96
C ASN A 19 7.42 -8.22 -18.42
N GLY A 20 8.67 -7.93 -18.81
CA GLY A 20 9.42 -6.73 -18.44
C GLY A 20 8.87 -5.42 -19.01
N HIS A 21 7.93 -5.49 -19.96
CA HIS A 21 7.25 -4.32 -20.52
C HIS A 21 6.08 -3.84 -19.68
N ARG A 22 5.60 -4.64 -18.72
CA ARG A 22 4.54 -4.21 -17.80
C ARG A 22 5.08 -3.10 -16.90
N ARG A 23 4.37 -1.98 -16.82
CA ARG A 23 4.80 -0.78 -16.13
C ARG A 23 4.13 -0.63 -14.78
N GLN A 24 4.86 0.00 -13.87
CA GLN A 24 4.41 0.24 -12.50
C GLN A 24 3.25 1.23 -12.41
N HIS A 25 3.00 2.03 -13.45
CA HIS A 25 1.82 2.90 -13.55
C HIS A 25 0.56 2.16 -14.06
N GLU A 26 0.68 0.88 -14.43
CA GLU A 26 -0.49 0.05 -14.74
C GLU A 26 -1.08 -0.48 -13.43
N SER A 27 -2.33 -0.14 -13.14
CA SER A 27 -3.09 -0.70 -12.00
C SER A 27 -3.05 -2.23 -11.98
N LEU A 28 -3.24 -2.84 -10.81
CA LEU A 28 -3.29 -4.30 -10.70
C LEU A 28 -4.41 -4.83 -11.59
N ASP A 29 -4.09 -5.84 -12.40
CA ASP A 29 -5.12 -6.63 -13.06
C ASP A 29 -5.54 -7.81 -12.15
N VAL A 30 -6.55 -8.56 -12.60
CA VAL A 30 -7.08 -9.70 -11.84
C VAL A 30 -6.00 -10.77 -11.61
N GLY A 31 -5.04 -10.92 -12.53
CA GLY A 31 -3.95 -11.89 -12.40
C GLY A 31 -2.93 -11.46 -11.35
N ASP A 32 -2.56 -10.17 -11.33
CA ASP A 32 -1.70 -9.61 -10.29
C ASP A 32 -2.35 -9.74 -8.91
N PHE A 33 -3.63 -9.35 -8.79
CA PHE A 33 -4.36 -9.38 -7.53
C PHE A 33 -4.50 -10.81 -6.99
N ARG A 34 -4.90 -11.76 -7.85
CA ARG A 34 -4.95 -13.20 -7.49
C ARG A 34 -3.62 -13.74 -7.04
N THR A 35 -2.55 -13.36 -7.72
CA THR A 35 -1.19 -13.79 -7.37
C THR A 35 -0.81 -13.27 -5.98
N LEU A 36 -1.04 -11.99 -5.71
CA LEU A 36 -0.77 -11.41 -4.39
C LEU A 36 -1.62 -12.07 -3.31
N TRP A 37 -2.91 -12.24 -3.58
CA TRP A 37 -3.86 -12.87 -2.67
C TRP A 37 -3.44 -14.30 -2.29
N GLY A 38 -3.11 -15.12 -3.29
CA GLY A 38 -2.65 -16.51 -3.07
C GLY A 38 -1.33 -16.59 -2.31
N VAL A 39 -0.37 -15.70 -2.60
CA VAL A 39 0.89 -15.62 -1.83
C VAL A 39 0.61 -15.29 -0.37
N LEU A 40 -0.28 -14.32 -0.11
CA LEU A 40 -0.65 -13.96 1.26
C LEU A 40 -1.41 -15.09 1.96
N ALA A 41 -2.28 -15.83 1.27
CA ALA A 41 -2.99 -16.98 1.83
C ALA A 41 -2.00 -18.06 2.30
N VAL A 42 -0.96 -18.35 1.52
CA VAL A 42 0.08 -19.32 1.90
C VAL A 42 0.93 -18.82 3.06
N LEU A 43 1.47 -17.60 2.96
CA LEU A 43 2.39 -17.05 3.97
C LEU A 43 1.71 -16.79 5.32
N ASN A 44 0.42 -16.48 5.33
CA ASN A 44 -0.33 -16.24 6.55
C ASN A 44 -1.06 -17.47 7.09
N LYS A 45 -0.99 -18.65 6.45
CA LYS A 45 -1.75 -19.84 6.86
C LYS A 45 -1.59 -20.18 8.35
N ASP A 46 -0.36 -20.15 8.83
CA ASP A 46 -0.06 -20.47 10.24
C ASP A 46 -0.47 -19.33 11.19
N TRP A 47 -0.42 -18.08 10.72
CA TRP A 47 -0.86 -16.91 11.48
C TRP A 47 -2.38 -16.85 11.61
N GLU A 48 -3.12 -17.11 10.52
CA GLU A 48 -4.59 -17.25 10.55
C GLU A 48 -5.02 -18.42 11.45
N ALA A 49 -4.24 -19.51 11.48
CA ALA A 49 -4.43 -20.64 12.40
C ALA A 49 -3.96 -20.37 13.84
N LYS A 50 -3.48 -19.16 14.15
CA LYS A 50 -3.01 -18.72 15.47
C LYS A 50 -1.91 -19.62 16.06
N LYS A 51 -1.04 -20.17 15.21
CA LYS A 51 0.07 -21.00 15.68
C LYS A 51 1.12 -20.16 16.42
N PRO A 52 1.73 -20.68 17.50
CA PRO A 52 2.81 -19.99 18.20
C PRO A 52 3.98 -19.63 17.26
N GLY A 53 4.47 -18.40 17.34
CA GLY A 53 5.59 -17.92 16.52
C GLY A 53 5.25 -17.66 15.04
N ALA A 54 4.00 -17.81 14.62
CA ALA A 54 3.57 -17.49 13.27
C ALA A 54 3.56 -15.98 13.02
N ARG A 55 3.99 -15.58 11.81
CA ARG A 55 4.14 -14.17 11.43
C ARG A 55 3.04 -13.74 10.47
N ARG A 56 2.56 -12.52 10.64
CA ARG A 56 1.65 -11.87 9.71
C ARG A 56 2.43 -11.26 8.54
N TYR A 57 1.89 -11.37 7.33
CA TYR A 57 2.46 -10.80 6.12
C TYR A 57 1.47 -9.85 5.44
N LEU A 58 2.01 -8.74 4.93
CA LEU A 58 1.27 -7.73 4.17
C LEU A 58 1.77 -7.69 2.74
N GLY A 59 0.86 -7.47 1.80
CA GLY A 59 1.15 -7.17 0.40
C GLY A 59 1.02 -5.68 0.13
N THR A 60 1.91 -5.11 -0.67
CA THR A 60 1.79 -3.71 -1.11
C THR A 60 2.05 -3.53 -2.61
N PHE A 61 1.43 -2.50 -3.16
CA PHE A 61 1.66 -2.04 -4.53
C PHE A 61 1.72 -0.51 -4.56
N ASN A 62 2.73 0.04 -5.24
CA ASN A 62 2.90 1.48 -5.40
C ASN A 62 2.68 1.80 -6.89
N CYS A 63 1.47 2.21 -7.27
CA CYS A 63 1.11 2.48 -8.67
C CYS A 63 1.60 3.86 -9.12
N GLY A 64 2.48 3.90 -10.13
CA GLY A 64 2.98 5.15 -10.72
C GLY A 64 4.02 5.91 -9.88
N ILE A 65 4.65 6.92 -10.47
CA ILE A 65 5.78 7.65 -9.87
C ILE A 65 5.36 8.31 -8.54
N ASP A 66 4.21 8.99 -8.54
CA ASP A 66 3.72 9.73 -7.36
C ASP A 66 3.41 8.83 -6.14
N SER A 67 3.27 7.52 -6.34
CA SER A 67 3.05 6.58 -5.24
C SER A 67 4.32 6.19 -4.47
N GLY A 68 5.47 6.74 -4.85
CA GLY A 68 6.77 6.39 -4.25
C GLY A 68 7.32 5.06 -4.78
N CYS A 69 7.02 4.71 -6.04
CA CYS A 69 7.59 3.51 -6.64
C CYS A 69 9.09 3.69 -6.93
N SER A 70 9.91 2.70 -6.58
CA SER A 70 11.36 2.75 -6.79
C SER A 70 11.81 2.20 -8.15
N ARG A 71 10.95 1.43 -8.83
CA ARG A 71 11.23 0.84 -10.14
C ARG A 71 10.00 0.94 -11.04
N LEU A 72 10.24 1.12 -12.33
CA LEU A 72 9.18 1.27 -13.34
C LEU A 72 8.66 -0.06 -13.90
N HIS A 73 9.36 -1.18 -13.70
CA HIS A 73 8.84 -2.51 -14.03
C HIS A 73 7.84 -2.94 -12.97
N LYS A 74 6.65 -3.38 -13.40
CA LYS A 74 5.53 -3.78 -12.54
C LYS A 74 5.94 -4.84 -11.51
N HIS A 75 5.77 -4.48 -10.25
CA HIS A 75 6.04 -5.37 -9.13
C HIS A 75 5.18 -5.02 -7.90
N MET A 76 4.85 -6.05 -7.13
CA MET A 76 4.27 -5.95 -5.79
C MET A 76 5.32 -6.35 -4.76
N GLN A 77 5.15 -5.89 -3.53
CA GLN A 77 6.03 -6.23 -2.41
C GLN A 77 5.26 -7.03 -1.38
N VAL A 78 5.92 -7.97 -0.71
CA VAL A 78 5.36 -8.70 0.42
C VAL A 78 6.37 -8.69 1.55
N PHE A 79 5.96 -8.28 2.74
CA PHE A 79 6.86 -8.25 3.90
C PHE A 79 6.11 -8.63 5.17
N ALA A 80 6.86 -9.10 6.17
CA ALA A 80 6.29 -9.39 7.47
C ALA A 80 5.83 -8.08 8.15
N ALA A 81 4.60 -8.08 8.66
CA ALA A 81 4.08 -6.99 9.47
C ALA A 81 4.93 -6.85 10.76
N PRO A 82 5.04 -5.64 11.32
CA PRO A 82 5.55 -5.48 12.67
C PRO A 82 4.62 -6.17 13.68
N GLU A 83 5.17 -6.55 14.82
CA GLU A 83 4.35 -7.01 15.94
C GLU A 83 3.53 -5.83 16.49
N GLU A 84 2.32 -6.10 16.98
CA GLU A 84 1.40 -5.04 17.44
C GLU A 84 1.99 -4.20 18.59
N VAL A 85 2.82 -4.83 19.43
CA VAL A 85 3.55 -4.17 20.53
C VAL A 85 4.59 -3.16 20.04
N ASP A 86 5.18 -3.40 18.86
CA ASP A 86 6.18 -2.52 18.27
C ASP A 86 5.52 -1.39 17.47
N LEU A 87 4.50 -1.75 16.67
CA LEU A 87 3.76 -0.79 15.86
C LEU A 87 2.34 -1.29 15.55
N GLY A 88 1.36 -0.78 16.28
CA GLY A 88 -0.06 -1.02 16.00
C GLY A 88 -0.52 -0.32 14.72
N LEU A 89 -0.70 -1.09 13.65
CA LEU A 89 -1.12 -0.60 12.34
C LEU A 89 -2.51 0.04 12.44
N TRP A 90 -2.67 1.25 11.92
CA TRP A 90 -3.94 1.97 12.03
C TRP A 90 -5.13 1.27 11.34
N PRO A 91 -4.98 0.49 10.24
CA PRO A 91 -6.14 -0.21 9.68
C PRO A 91 -6.67 -1.31 10.61
N ASP A 92 -5.81 -1.90 11.46
CA ASP A 92 -6.24 -2.85 12.50
C ASP A 92 -7.07 -2.17 13.58
N SER A 93 -6.83 -0.87 13.82
CA SER A 93 -7.49 -0.10 14.87
C SER A 93 -8.91 0.33 14.54
N VAL A 94 -9.25 0.46 13.25
CA VAL A 94 -10.60 0.84 12.80
C VAL A 94 -11.63 -0.24 13.16
N SER A 95 -11.20 -1.49 13.31
CA SER A 95 -12.04 -2.63 13.70
C SER A 95 -11.97 -2.99 15.20
N LYS A 96 -10.97 -2.50 15.95
CA LYS A 96 -10.68 -2.97 17.33
C LYS A 96 -10.73 -1.91 18.44
N HIS A 97 -10.65 -0.61 18.15
CA HIS A 97 -10.59 0.43 19.19
C HIS A 97 -11.78 1.40 19.16
N ARG A 98 -12.24 1.81 20.35
CA ARG A 98 -13.39 2.71 20.57
C ARG A 98 -13.14 4.13 20.02
N ASP A 99 -11.90 4.58 20.06
CA ASP A 99 -11.46 5.86 19.53
C ASP A 99 -10.77 5.64 18.19
N ARG A 100 -11.42 6.04 17.09
CA ARG A 100 -10.82 5.98 15.75
C ARG A 100 -9.59 6.87 15.72
N LYS A 101 -8.41 6.30 15.40
CA LYS A 101 -7.21 7.09 15.07
C LYS A 101 -7.58 8.06 13.95
N ARG A 102 -7.38 9.37 14.18
CA ARG A 102 -7.67 10.39 13.18
C ARG A 102 -6.58 10.35 12.11
N ILE A 103 -6.88 9.71 10.99
CA ILE A 103 -5.98 9.64 9.83
C ILE A 103 -6.15 10.93 9.01
N PRO A 104 -5.08 11.72 8.83
CA PRO A 104 -5.19 13.08 8.28
C PRO A 104 -5.25 13.11 6.74
N PHE A 105 -4.98 11.98 6.10
CA PHE A 105 -5.01 11.81 4.65
C PHE A 105 -6.20 10.94 4.22
N LYS A 106 -6.61 11.10 2.96
CA LYS A 106 -7.68 10.33 2.32
C LYS A 106 -7.23 8.89 2.10
N TYR A 107 -8.11 7.95 2.41
CA TYR A 107 -7.92 6.53 2.15
C TYR A 107 -9.29 5.87 1.94
N TYR A 108 -9.27 4.71 1.29
CA TYR A 108 -10.40 3.80 1.21
C TYR A 108 -10.01 2.49 1.88
N GLN A 109 -10.90 1.95 2.71
CA GLN A 109 -10.68 0.70 3.43
C GLN A 109 -11.88 -0.23 3.28
N HIS A 110 -11.60 -1.52 3.12
CA HIS A 110 -12.58 -2.58 3.22
C HIS A 110 -12.05 -3.65 4.18
N ASP A 111 -12.83 -3.95 5.22
CA ASP A 111 -12.56 -5.07 6.12
C ASP A 111 -13.05 -6.36 5.46
N ILE A 112 -12.14 -7.33 5.35
CA ILE A 112 -12.39 -8.62 4.73
C ILE A 112 -13.06 -9.53 5.76
N ASP A 113 -14.27 -9.98 5.42
CA ASP A 113 -15.01 -10.91 6.28
C ASP A 113 -14.33 -12.29 6.31
N GLY A 114 -13.81 -12.64 7.49
CA GLY A 114 -13.18 -13.94 7.74
C GLY A 114 -14.14 -15.12 7.77
N GLN A 115 -15.46 -14.90 7.79
CA GLN A 115 -16.48 -15.96 7.72
C GLN A 115 -16.73 -16.43 6.28
N LEU A 116 -16.34 -15.64 5.28
CA LEU A 116 -16.47 -16.01 3.88
C LEU A 116 -15.44 -17.08 3.50
N ASN A 117 -15.81 -17.94 2.54
CA ASN A 117 -14.86 -18.87 1.94
C ASN A 117 -13.77 -18.11 1.15
N GLU A 118 -12.67 -18.79 0.85
CA GLU A 118 -11.48 -18.19 0.21
C GLU A 118 -11.78 -17.47 -1.11
N ALA A 119 -12.59 -18.07 -1.97
CA ALA A 119 -12.96 -17.49 -3.26
C ALA A 119 -13.83 -16.23 -3.09
N SER A 120 -14.76 -16.24 -2.13
CA SER A 120 -15.60 -15.09 -1.80
C SER A 120 -14.83 -13.95 -1.15
N ARG A 121 -13.83 -14.24 -0.31
CA ARG A 121 -12.92 -13.24 0.25
C ARG A 121 -12.10 -12.56 -0.85
N GLU A 122 -11.49 -13.35 -1.75
CA GLU A 122 -10.73 -12.84 -2.89
C GLU A 122 -11.60 -11.96 -3.79
N GLN A 123 -12.77 -12.47 -4.19
CA GLN A 123 -13.67 -11.79 -5.12
C GLN A 123 -14.18 -10.46 -4.54
N THR A 124 -14.56 -10.45 -3.26
CA THR A 124 -15.02 -9.22 -2.60
C THR A 124 -13.88 -8.19 -2.51
N ALA A 125 -12.68 -8.63 -2.12
CA ALA A 125 -11.51 -7.75 -2.05
C ALA A 125 -11.12 -7.20 -3.43
N TRP A 126 -11.18 -8.01 -4.48
CA TRP A 126 -10.94 -7.58 -5.86
C TRP A 126 -11.96 -6.54 -6.33
N THR A 127 -13.26 -6.78 -6.10
CA THR A 127 -14.32 -5.82 -6.42
C THR A 127 -14.11 -4.50 -5.68
N LYS A 128 -13.71 -4.55 -4.41
CA LYS A 128 -13.41 -3.35 -3.62
C LYS A 128 -12.16 -2.61 -4.11
N TYR A 129 -11.13 -3.32 -4.57
CA TYR A 129 -9.96 -2.70 -5.19
C TYR A 129 -10.34 -1.91 -6.45
N LEU A 130 -11.17 -2.47 -7.33
CA LEU A 130 -11.66 -1.76 -8.52
C LEU A 130 -12.46 -0.51 -8.13
N GLU A 131 -13.40 -0.65 -7.19
CA GLU A 131 -14.19 0.47 -6.66
C GLU A 131 -13.27 1.58 -6.12
N PHE A 132 -12.29 1.24 -5.29
CA PHE A 132 -11.40 2.21 -4.67
C PHE A 132 -10.44 2.85 -5.67
N THR A 133 -10.02 2.14 -6.71
CA THR A 133 -9.21 2.71 -7.80
C THR A 133 -10.02 3.73 -8.59
N CYS A 134 -11.29 3.43 -8.91
CA CYS A 134 -12.21 4.40 -9.53
C CYS A 134 -12.46 5.62 -8.64
N ASN A 135 -12.68 5.42 -7.33
CA ASN A 135 -12.85 6.51 -6.37
C ASN A 135 -11.59 7.38 -6.27
N THR A 136 -10.42 6.74 -6.29
CA THR A 136 -9.12 7.42 -6.27
C THR A 136 -8.93 8.26 -7.53
N HIS A 137 -9.23 7.72 -8.70
CA HIS A 137 -9.15 8.47 -9.95
C HIS A 137 -10.02 9.72 -9.91
N ARG A 138 -11.29 9.60 -9.49
CA ARG A 138 -12.18 10.76 -9.33
C ARG A 138 -11.64 11.78 -8.33
N ALA A 139 -11.21 11.34 -7.14
CA ALA A 139 -10.70 12.24 -6.11
C ALA A 139 -9.45 13.02 -6.55
N LEU A 140 -8.56 12.39 -7.34
CA LEU A 140 -7.39 13.05 -7.89
C LEU A 140 -7.77 14.06 -8.97
N THR A 141 -8.70 13.70 -9.87
CA THR A 141 -9.22 14.60 -10.90
C THR A 141 -9.94 15.80 -10.31
N ASP A 142 -10.79 15.60 -9.30
CA ASP A 142 -11.52 16.66 -8.59
C ASP A 142 -10.54 17.62 -7.87
N ALA A 143 -9.41 17.09 -7.40
CA ALA A 143 -8.34 17.89 -6.82
C ALA A 143 -7.42 18.59 -7.86
N GLY A 144 -7.69 18.40 -9.16
CA GLY A 144 -6.87 18.95 -10.25
C GLY A 144 -5.47 18.33 -10.34
N HIS A 145 -5.25 17.13 -9.81
CA HIS A 145 -3.94 16.48 -9.83
C HIS A 145 -3.62 15.96 -11.24
N VAL A 146 -2.43 16.29 -11.74
CA VAL A 146 -1.89 15.73 -12.99
C VAL A 146 -0.77 14.74 -12.61
N PRO A 147 -0.91 13.44 -12.94
CA PRO A 147 0.02 12.43 -12.48
C PRO A 147 1.38 12.52 -13.19
N ASN A 148 2.46 12.17 -12.49
CA ASN A 148 3.76 12.00 -13.11
C ASN A 148 3.87 10.64 -13.81
N GLY A 149 4.43 10.65 -15.04
CA GLY A 149 4.65 9.45 -15.84
C GLY A 149 5.89 9.55 -16.72
N PRO A 150 6.39 8.41 -17.24
CA PRO A 150 7.47 8.41 -18.24
C PRO A 150 7.06 9.16 -19.50
N SER A 151 8.01 9.80 -20.18
CA SER A 151 7.78 10.50 -21.45
C SER A 151 7.04 9.62 -22.47
N GLY A 152 6.04 10.19 -23.14
CA GLY A 152 5.22 9.47 -24.13
C GLY A 152 4.12 8.58 -23.55
N THR A 153 3.95 8.56 -22.21
CA THR A 153 2.81 7.88 -21.57
C THR A 153 1.60 8.82 -21.55
N ASP A 154 0.42 8.30 -21.90
CA ASP A 154 -0.84 9.01 -21.67
C ASP A 154 -1.12 9.11 -20.16
N LEU A 155 -0.89 10.30 -19.60
CA LEU A 155 -1.03 10.57 -18.18
C LEU A 155 -2.48 10.37 -17.68
N THR A 156 -3.49 10.46 -18.56
CA THR A 156 -4.90 10.26 -18.17
C THR A 156 -5.19 8.82 -17.76
N THR A 157 -4.35 7.88 -18.18
CA THR A 157 -4.45 6.45 -17.83
C THR A 157 -3.81 6.11 -16.48
N ILE A 158 -3.04 7.04 -15.91
CA ILE A 158 -2.30 6.81 -14.67
C ILE A 158 -3.17 7.23 -13.49
N VAL A 159 -3.37 6.30 -12.56
CA VAL A 159 -4.03 6.56 -11.28
C VAL A 159 -3.02 6.32 -10.18
N PRO A 160 -2.27 7.34 -9.69
CA PRO A 160 -1.29 7.10 -8.65
C PRO A 160 -1.94 6.75 -7.32
N HIS A 161 -1.64 5.56 -6.82
CA HIS A 161 -2.20 5.07 -5.58
C HIS A 161 -1.26 4.06 -4.89
N ASN A 162 -1.37 3.97 -3.57
CA ASN A 162 -0.83 2.83 -2.83
C ASN A 162 -1.94 1.81 -2.58
N VAL A 163 -1.61 0.53 -2.69
CA VAL A 163 -2.42 -0.59 -2.22
C VAL A 163 -1.69 -1.24 -1.06
N ILE A 164 -2.43 -1.55 0.00
CA ILE A 164 -1.96 -2.38 1.10
C ILE A 164 -3.03 -3.44 1.33
N LEU A 165 -2.63 -4.70 1.25
CA LEU A 165 -3.51 -5.85 1.40
C LEU A 165 -3.01 -6.73 2.54
N SER A 166 -3.88 -6.97 3.51
CA SER A 166 -3.72 -8.02 4.51
C SER A 166 -4.76 -9.11 4.26
N ARG A 167 -4.79 -10.12 5.13
CA ARG A 167 -5.87 -11.12 5.14
C ARG A 167 -7.16 -10.62 5.79
N GLU A 168 -7.11 -9.48 6.49
CA GLU A 168 -8.22 -8.92 7.25
C GLU A 168 -8.75 -7.61 6.65
N TRP A 169 -8.00 -6.94 5.80
CA TRP A 169 -8.43 -5.68 5.18
C TRP A 169 -7.66 -5.37 3.90
N LEU A 170 -8.29 -4.54 3.06
CA LEU A 170 -7.72 -3.89 1.89
C LEU A 170 -7.75 -2.38 2.09
N VAL A 171 -6.63 -1.71 1.87
CA VAL A 171 -6.51 -0.25 1.89
C VAL A 171 -5.97 0.26 0.56
N VAL A 172 -6.59 1.32 0.04
CA VAL A 172 -6.13 2.08 -1.14
C VAL A 172 -6.02 3.55 -0.80
N ILE A 173 -4.90 4.18 -1.16
CA ILE A 173 -4.58 5.56 -0.79
C ILE A 173 -4.26 6.35 -2.06
N PRO A 174 -5.03 7.41 -2.40
CA PRO A 174 -4.70 8.36 -3.45
C PRO A 174 -3.36 9.05 -3.20
N ARG A 175 -2.53 9.16 -4.23
CA ARG A 175 -1.19 9.78 -4.13
C ARG A 175 -1.03 10.92 -5.11
N THR A 176 -0.44 12.01 -4.64
CA THR A 176 -0.17 13.21 -5.45
C THR A 176 1.32 13.44 -5.65
N LYS A 177 2.17 13.00 -4.70
CA LYS A 177 3.64 13.14 -4.79
C LYS A 177 4.32 11.98 -4.08
N ALA A 178 5.46 11.53 -4.62
CA ALA A 178 6.28 10.51 -3.99
C ALA A 178 6.90 10.98 -2.67
N GLY A 179 7.32 12.24 -2.62
CA GLY A 179 8.01 12.86 -1.49
C GLY A 179 8.15 14.36 -1.63
N ILE A 180 8.54 15.03 -0.54
CA ILE A 180 8.79 16.48 -0.48
C ILE A 180 10.05 16.72 0.36
N ASN A 181 10.97 17.54 -0.14
CA ASN A 181 12.21 17.93 0.57
C ASN A 181 13.06 16.74 1.03
N GLY A 182 13.09 15.66 0.24
CA GLY A 182 13.84 14.43 0.54
C GLY A 182 13.18 13.51 1.58
N ALA A 183 11.93 13.78 1.95
CA ALA A 183 11.09 12.88 2.73
C ALA A 183 10.09 12.17 1.79
N ASP A 184 10.44 10.95 1.38
CA ASP A 184 9.66 10.13 0.45
C ASP A 184 8.83 9.09 1.20
N ALA A 185 7.62 8.82 0.71
CA ALA A 185 6.72 7.80 1.27
C ALA A 185 6.17 6.86 0.18
N ASN A 186 6.07 5.58 0.54
CA ASN A 186 5.37 4.55 -0.22
C ASN A 186 4.24 3.95 0.64
N ALA A 187 3.63 2.85 0.18
CA ALA A 187 2.58 2.15 0.93
C ALA A 187 2.95 1.84 2.39
N ALA A 188 4.20 1.44 2.68
CA ALA A 188 4.66 1.17 4.04
C ALA A 188 4.76 2.46 4.87
N GLY A 189 5.23 3.56 4.28
CA GLY A 189 5.25 4.87 4.95
C GLY A 189 3.87 5.32 5.41
N TYR A 190 2.82 5.04 4.62
CA TYR A 190 1.42 5.32 5.00
C TYR A 190 0.87 4.41 6.10
N LEU A 191 1.52 3.29 6.41
CA LEU A 191 1.25 2.49 7.62
C LEU A 191 1.97 3.02 8.86
N GLY A 192 2.78 4.07 8.73
CA GLY A 192 3.70 4.54 9.76
C GLY A 192 5.06 3.83 9.75
N MET A 193 5.31 2.95 8.78
CA MET A 193 6.59 2.25 8.63
C MET A 193 7.54 3.05 7.75
N VAL A 194 8.25 4.01 8.35
CA VAL A 194 9.21 4.85 7.64
C VAL A 194 10.56 4.13 7.53
N TRP A 195 10.90 3.69 6.31
CA TRP A 195 12.15 2.99 6.03
C TRP A 195 13.21 3.95 5.49
N VAL A 196 13.98 4.53 6.40
CA VAL A 196 15.10 5.43 6.09
C VAL A 196 16.39 4.91 6.71
N SER A 197 17.50 5.03 5.99
CA SER A 197 18.82 4.56 6.41
C SER A 197 19.77 5.67 6.87
N GLU A 198 19.35 6.93 6.75
CA GLU A 198 20.18 8.12 7.00
C GLU A 198 19.48 9.04 8.00
N GLU A 199 20.20 9.48 9.04
CA GLU A 199 19.66 10.38 10.08
C GLU A 199 19.12 11.70 9.49
N GLU A 200 19.76 12.23 8.46
CA GLU A 200 19.30 13.44 7.78
C GLU A 200 17.90 13.27 7.18
N ARG A 201 17.57 12.07 6.68
CA ARG A 201 16.24 11.77 6.14
C ARG A 201 15.20 11.57 7.23
N VAL A 202 15.60 11.02 8.39
CA VAL A 202 14.74 10.99 9.59
C VAL A 202 14.37 12.42 9.97
N LYS A 203 15.37 13.32 10.04
CA LYS A 203 15.15 14.72 10.37
C LYS A 203 14.19 15.41 9.38
N LYS A 204 14.34 15.17 8.07
CA LYS A 204 13.43 15.68 7.04
C LYS A 204 11.97 15.25 7.24
N TRP A 205 11.74 14.04 7.76
CA TRP A 205 10.41 13.54 8.12
C TRP A 205 9.89 14.19 9.41
N THR A 206 10.71 14.25 10.46
CA THR A 206 10.28 14.75 11.78
C THR A 206 10.06 16.26 11.78
N ASP A 207 10.91 17.04 11.10
CA ASP A 207 10.81 18.50 11.04
C ASP A 207 9.51 18.97 10.37
N GLN A 208 8.99 18.19 9.41
CA GLN A 208 7.74 18.49 8.72
C GLN A 208 6.50 18.00 9.49
N GLY A 209 6.68 17.10 10.46
CA GLY A 209 5.60 16.36 11.10
C GLY A 209 5.10 15.20 10.21
N PRO A 210 5.25 13.93 10.61
CA PRO A 210 4.89 12.78 9.76
C PRO A 210 3.44 12.79 9.26
N ALA A 211 2.50 13.20 10.12
CA ALA A 211 1.08 13.32 9.76
C ALA A 211 0.83 14.35 8.65
N GLU A 212 1.39 15.55 8.82
CA GLU A 212 1.28 16.64 7.84
C GLU A 212 1.98 16.30 6.53
N LEU A 213 3.17 15.69 6.61
CA LEU A 213 3.87 15.19 5.44
C LEU A 213 3.01 14.19 4.64
N LEU A 214 2.48 13.15 5.28
CA LEU A 214 1.66 12.14 4.61
C LEU A 214 0.37 12.72 3.99
N THR A 215 -0.22 13.73 4.62
CA THR A 215 -1.33 14.50 4.03
C THR A 215 -0.91 15.22 2.76
N ARG A 216 0.23 15.90 2.77
CA ARG A 216 0.76 16.63 1.61
C ARG A 216 1.24 15.73 0.46
N LEU A 217 1.56 14.47 0.74
CA LEU A 217 1.94 13.46 -0.27
C LEU A 217 0.73 12.73 -0.90
N GLY A 218 -0.46 12.93 -0.35
CA GLY A 218 -1.72 12.38 -0.82
C GLY A 218 -2.78 13.47 -0.98
N LEU A 219 -4.00 13.16 -0.57
CA LEU A 219 -5.10 14.11 -0.44
C LEU A 219 -5.48 14.24 1.05
N PRO A 220 -5.95 15.41 1.53
CA PRO A 220 -6.46 15.55 2.88
C PRO A 220 -7.71 14.68 3.08
N ASN A 221 -7.92 14.22 4.32
CA ASN A 221 -9.16 13.55 4.68
C ASN A 221 -10.27 14.59 4.90
N ASP A 222 -11.42 14.43 4.26
CA ASP A 222 -12.57 15.35 4.35
C ASP A 222 -13.31 15.25 5.72
N ARG A 223 -12.64 14.80 6.80
CA ARG A 223 -13.24 14.42 8.09
C ARG A 223 -12.62 15.11 9.32
#